data_AF-A0A1G7S2L7-F1
#
_entry.id   AF-A0A1G7S2L7-F1
#
_cell.length_a   1.000
_cell.length_b   1.000
_cell.length_c   1.000
_cell.angle_alpha   90.00
_cell.angle_beta   90.00
_cell.angle_gamma   90.00
#
_symmetry.space_group_name_H-M   'P 1'
#
loop_
_entity.id
_entity.type
_entity.pdbx_description
1 polymer ?
#
loop_
_entity_poly.entity_id
_entity_poly.type
_entity_poly.pdbx_seq_one_letter_code
_entity_poly.pdbx_strand_id
1 'polypeptide(L)'
;MANLPLELGKQFASLGVTTVYGEQQDVDGIRIIPVALTWSGFGAGEDTSGGAGGGGGGAAIPIGAYIRTGDDLRFEPNLVSLVAVGIPFVWIAGRALSRVIRALKR
;
A
#
# COMPACT_ATOMS: atom_id res chain seq x y z
N MET A 1 -13.57 -30.62 11.82
CA MET A 1 -14.05 -29.37 12.45
C MET A 1 -13.48 -28.23 11.64
N ALA A 2 -14.29 -27.23 11.28
CA ALA A 2 -13.85 -26.13 10.43
C ALA A 2 -12.72 -25.34 11.15
N ASN A 3 -11.56 -25.23 10.50
CA ASN A 3 -10.47 -24.40 10.99
C ASN A 3 -10.79 -22.94 10.69
N LEU A 4 -11.74 -22.37 11.45
CA LEU A 4 -12.17 -20.98 11.36
C LEU A 4 -11.00 -19.99 11.19
N PRO A 5 -9.90 -20.12 11.95
CA PRO A 5 -8.77 -19.22 11.81
C PRO A 5 -8.03 -19.36 10.47
N LEU A 6 -8.00 -20.57 9.89
CA LEU A 6 -7.41 -20.83 8.58
C LEU A 6 -8.31 -20.29 7.45
N GLU A 7 -9.63 -20.40 7.58
CA GLU A 7 -10.57 -19.82 6.62
C GLU A 7 -10.56 -18.29 6.68
N LEU A 8 -10.56 -17.70 7.88
CA LEU A 8 -10.39 -16.26 8.06
C LEU A 8 -9.04 -15.80 7.48
N GLY A 9 -7.93 -16.48 7.79
CA GLY A 9 -6.62 -16.16 7.23
C GLY A 9 -6.59 -16.19 5.68
N LYS A 10 -7.25 -17.18 5.07
CA LYS A 10 -7.37 -17.26 3.59
C LYS A 10 -8.21 -16.11 3.01
N GLN A 11 -9.30 -15.74 3.69
CA GLN A 11 -10.19 -14.67 3.26
C GLN A 11 -9.55 -13.28 3.44
N PHE A 12 -8.71 -13.08 4.47
CA PHE A 12 -7.95 -11.84 4.64
C PHE A 12 -6.75 -11.74 3.68
N ALA A 13 -6.07 -12.86 3.39
CA ALA A 13 -4.99 -12.88 2.40
C ALA A 13 -5.50 -12.53 0.99
N SER A 14 -6.69 -13.00 0.60
CA SER A 14 -7.27 -12.65 -0.69
C SER A 14 -7.64 -11.17 -0.79
N LEU A 15 -8.15 -10.56 0.29
CA LEU A 15 -8.45 -9.13 0.36
C LEU A 15 -7.19 -8.25 0.27
N GLY A 16 -6.09 -8.66 0.92
CA GLY A 16 -4.83 -7.90 0.96
C GLY A 16 -4.04 -7.90 -0.35
N VAL A 17 -4.11 -8.98 -1.13
CA VAL A 17 -3.35 -9.13 -2.39
C VAL A 17 -4.03 -8.45 -3.58
N THR A 18 -5.33 -8.11 -3.47
CA THR A 18 -6.14 -7.67 -4.63
C THR A 18 -6.55 -6.19 -4.66
N THR A 19 -6.32 -5.40 -3.61
CA THR A 19 -6.87 -4.02 -3.52
C THR A 19 -5.85 -2.91 -3.67
N VAL A 20 -4.86 -3.07 -4.56
CA VAL A 20 -4.00 -1.95 -4.97
C VAL A 20 -4.81 -0.93 -5.79
N TYR A 21 -5.81 -1.42 -6.54
CA TYR A 21 -6.75 -0.61 -7.30
C TYR A 21 -8.14 -0.68 -6.68
N GLY A 22 -8.75 0.48 -6.42
CA GLY A 22 -10.13 0.58 -6.02
C GLY A 22 -11.09 0.37 -7.18
N GLU A 23 -12.37 0.18 -6.86
CA GLU A 23 -13.42 0.17 -7.86
C GLU A 23 -13.44 1.49 -8.65
N GLN A 24 -13.76 1.38 -9.95
CA GLN A 24 -13.89 2.55 -10.79
C GLN A 24 -15.08 3.39 -10.33
N GLN A 25 -14.81 4.66 -10.06
CA GLN A 25 -15.81 5.66 -9.70
C GLN A 25 -16.00 6.63 -10.87
N ASP A 26 -17.24 7.06 -11.12
CA ASP A 26 -17.55 8.12 -12.07
C ASP A 26 -18.00 9.35 -11.28
N VAL A 27 -17.29 10.46 -11.46
CA VAL A 27 -17.57 11.73 -10.79
C VAL A 27 -17.61 12.80 -11.86
N ASP A 28 -18.79 13.35 -12.14
CA ASP A 28 -19.00 14.39 -13.14
C ASP A 28 -18.46 14.04 -14.55
N GLY A 29 -18.55 12.77 -14.96
CA GLY A 29 -18.03 12.28 -16.24
C GLY A 29 -16.52 12.01 -16.25
N ILE A 30 -15.86 12.21 -15.11
CA ILE A 30 -14.46 11.86 -14.88
C ILE A 30 -14.42 10.47 -14.25
N ARG A 31 -13.78 9.54 -14.95
CA ARG A 31 -13.62 8.16 -14.49
C ARG A 31 -12.35 8.04 -13.66
N ILE A 32 -12.49 7.64 -12.40
CA ILE A 32 -11.43 7.61 -11.40
C ILE A 32 -11.22 6.16 -10.96
N ILE A 33 -9.97 5.69 -10.97
CA ILE A 33 -9.58 4.40 -10.39
C ILE A 33 -8.60 4.71 -9.24
N PRO A 34 -9.06 4.64 -7.98
CA PRO A 34 -8.21 4.91 -6.82
C PRO A 34 -7.06 3.92 -6.72
N VAL A 35 -5.92 4.36 -6.21
CA VAL A 35 -4.74 3.51 -5.98
C VAL A 35 -4.26 3.66 -4.54
N ALA A 36 -4.08 2.53 -3.85
CA ALA A 36 -3.60 2.49 -2.48
C ALA A 36 -2.43 1.52 -2.31
N LEU A 37 -1.50 1.88 -1.42
CA LEU A 37 -0.56 0.93 -0.83
C LEU A 37 -1.30 0.18 0.27
N THR A 38 -1.44 -1.13 0.12
CA THR A 38 -2.10 -1.99 1.10
C THR A 38 -1.12 -2.97 1.71
N TRP A 39 -1.30 -3.26 2.99
CA TRP A 39 -0.69 -4.42 3.64
C TRP A 39 -1.66 -4.99 4.65
N SER A 40 -1.62 -6.30 4.82
CA SER A 40 -2.45 -7.03 5.78
C SER A 40 -1.68 -8.22 6.30
N GLY A 41 -1.94 -8.59 7.55
CA GLY A 41 -1.39 -9.77 8.19
C GLY A 41 -2.41 -10.42 9.11
N PHE A 42 -2.34 -11.73 9.22
CA PHE A 42 -3.18 -12.52 10.13
C PHE A 42 -2.31 -13.60 10.80
N GLY A 43 -2.65 -13.93 12.05
CA GLY A 43 -2.00 -14.98 12.81
C GLY A 43 -3.03 -15.71 13.68
N ALA A 44 -2.81 -17.00 13.88
CA ALA A 44 -3.61 -17.83 14.75
C ALA A 44 -2.74 -18.84 15.49
N GLY A 45 -3.22 -19.30 16.64
CA GLY A 45 -2.59 -20.34 17.44
C GLY A 45 -3.62 -21.08 18.30
N GLU A 46 -3.29 -22.32 18.63
CA GLU A 46 -4.07 -23.17 19.53
C GLU A 46 -3.16 -23.85 20.55
N ASP A 47 -3.72 -24.24 21.70
CA ASP A 47 -3.05 -25.04 22.70
C ASP A 47 -3.67 -26.45 22.81
N THR A 48 -2.95 -27.34 23.50
CA THR A 48 -3.38 -28.74 23.72
C THR A 48 -4.53 -28.89 24.71
N SER A 49 -4.90 -27.81 25.41
CA SER A 49 -6.01 -27.76 26.37
C SER A 49 -7.32 -27.32 25.72
N GLY A 50 -7.31 -27.05 24.41
CA GLY A 50 -8.47 -26.63 23.63
C GLY A 50 -8.66 -25.11 23.54
N GLY A 51 -7.70 -24.32 24.04
CA GLY A 51 -7.67 -22.88 23.84
C GLY A 51 -7.25 -22.53 22.42
N ALA A 52 -7.96 -21.62 21.77
CA ALA A 52 -7.61 -21.11 20.45
C ALA A 52 -7.76 -19.59 20.39
N GLY A 53 -6.87 -18.95 19.64
CA GLY A 53 -6.86 -17.50 19.47
C GLY A 53 -6.34 -17.10 18.10
N GLY A 54 -6.80 -15.96 17.61
CA GLY A 54 -6.33 -15.41 16.36
C GLY A 54 -6.53 -13.90 16.30
N GLY A 55 -5.74 -13.26 15.46
CA GLY A 55 -5.78 -11.82 15.26
C GLY A 55 -5.27 -11.44 13.89
N GLY A 56 -5.77 -10.34 13.36
CA GLY A 56 -5.33 -9.79 12.10
C GLY A 56 -5.44 -8.27 12.09
N GLY A 57 -4.71 -7.67 11.16
CA GLY A 57 -4.71 -6.23 10.96
C GLY A 57 -4.16 -5.87 9.59
N GLY A 58 -4.37 -4.63 9.19
CA GLY A 58 -3.87 -4.12 7.93
C GLY A 58 -3.99 -2.61 7.85
N ALA A 59 -3.41 -2.04 6.81
CA ALA A 59 -3.57 -0.64 6.48
C ALA A 59 -3.75 -0.47 4.98
N ALA A 60 -4.41 0.62 4.61
CA ALA A 60 -4.50 1.11 3.24
C ALA A 60 -4.11 2.59 3.24
N ILE A 61 -3.08 2.94 2.49
CA ILE A 61 -2.59 4.31 2.35
C ILE A 61 -2.87 4.77 0.91
N PRO A 62 -3.70 5.79 0.68
CA PRO A 62 -3.93 6.32 -0.66
C PRO A 62 -2.65 6.88 -1.25
N ILE A 63 -2.26 6.44 -2.45
CA ILE A 63 -1.06 6.94 -3.14
C ILE A 63 -1.38 7.76 -4.39
N GLY A 64 -2.61 7.68 -4.90
CA GLY A 64 -3.08 8.47 -6.02
C GLY A 64 -4.31 7.85 -6.68
N ALA A 65 -4.59 8.25 -7.90
CA ALA A 65 -5.64 7.66 -8.73
C ALA A 65 -5.28 7.74 -10.21
N TYR A 66 -5.73 6.78 -11.00
CA TYR A 66 -5.81 6.97 -12.44
C TYR A 66 -7.08 7.76 -12.77
N ILE A 67 -6.92 8.87 -13.48
CA ILE A 67 -7.99 9.73 -13.94
C ILE A 67 -8.11 9.59 -15.45
N ARG A 68 -9.30 9.20 -15.91
CA ARG A 68 -9.62 9.12 -17.34
C ARG A 68 -10.58 10.23 -17.74
N THR A 69 -10.12 11.08 -18.67
CA THR A 69 -10.90 12.17 -19.26
C THR A 69 -10.95 11.97 -20.77
N GLY A 70 -12.10 11.53 -21.29
CA GLY A 70 -12.20 11.09 -22.69
C GLY A 70 -11.24 9.92 -22.99
N ASP A 71 -10.29 10.17 -23.88
CA ASP A 71 -9.24 9.20 -24.29
C ASP A 71 -7.93 9.34 -23.50
N ASP A 72 -7.76 10.38 -22.68
CA ASP A 72 -6.58 10.58 -21.84
C ASP A 72 -6.69 9.76 -20.54
N LEU A 73 -5.62 9.07 -20.16
CA LEU A 73 -5.48 8.33 -18.91
C LEU A 73 -4.18 8.72 -18.23
N ARG A 74 -4.28 9.37 -17.07
CA ARG A 74 -3.11 9.82 -16.30
C ARG A 74 -3.18 9.39 -14.86
N PHE A 75 -2.03 9.16 -14.26
CA PHE A 75 -1.92 8.93 -12.82
C PHE A 75 -1.72 10.27 -12.11
N GLU A 76 -2.62 10.58 -11.18
CA GLU A 76 -2.59 11.78 -10.35
C GLU A 76 -2.15 11.36 -8.94
N PRO A 77 -0.93 11.70 -8.51
CA PRO A 77 -0.39 11.27 -7.24
C PRO A 77 -1.04 12.01 -6.07
N ASN A 78 -1.19 11.33 -4.94
CA ASN A 78 -1.49 12.00 -3.68
C ASN A 78 -0.25 12.79 -3.22
N LEU A 79 -0.37 14.12 -3.13
CA LEU A 79 0.74 15.00 -2.78
C LEU A 79 1.31 14.72 -1.37
N VAL A 80 0.48 14.31 -0.42
CA VAL A 80 0.94 13.95 0.93
C VAL A 80 1.83 12.71 0.86
N SER A 81 1.37 11.68 0.15
CA SER A 81 2.14 10.43 -0.04
C SER A 81 3.43 10.68 -0.83
N LEU A 82 3.37 11.51 -1.87
CA LEU A 82 4.53 11.91 -2.66
C LEU A 82 5.59 12.63 -1.82
N VAL A 83 5.19 13.60 -1.00
CA VAL A 83 6.12 14.35 -0.13
C VAL A 83 6.68 13.44 0.98
N ALA A 84 5.87 12.56 1.56
CA ALA A 84 6.29 11.62 2.59
C ALA A 84 7.46 10.73 2.13
N VAL A 85 7.44 10.25 0.89
CA VAL A 85 8.55 9.47 0.31
C VAL A 85 9.64 10.36 -0.32
N GLY A 86 9.28 11.53 -0.82
CA GLY A 86 10.19 12.47 -1.48
C GLY A 86 11.19 13.11 -0.53
N ILE A 87 10.78 13.48 0.69
CA ILE A 87 11.66 14.09 1.69
C ILE A 87 12.88 13.19 2.03
N PRO A 88 12.70 11.93 2.46
CA PRO A 88 13.84 11.06 2.78
C PRO A 88 14.69 10.74 1.54
N PHE A 89 14.06 10.61 0.37
CA PHE A 89 14.79 10.43 -0.90
C PHE A 89 15.73 11.60 -1.19
N VAL A 90 15.23 12.83 -1.15
CA VAL A 90 16.03 14.05 -1.40
C VAL A 90 17.15 14.18 -0.38
N TRP A 91 16.87 13.87 0.90
CA TRP A 91 17.88 13.91 1.95
C TRP A 91 19.03 12.93 1.71
N ILE A 92 18.72 11.66 1.40
CA ILE A 92 19.72 10.62 1.13
C ILE A 92 20.50 10.95 -0.14
N ALA A 93 19.83 11.34 -1.23
CA ALA A 93 20.46 11.70 -2.49
C ALA A 93 21.42 12.90 -2.32
N GLY A 94 20.99 13.96 -1.62
CA GLY A 94 21.83 15.12 -1.32
C GLY A 94 23.05 14.76 -0.48
N ARG A 95 22.90 13.86 0.50
CA ARG A 95 24.00 13.39 1.33
C ARG A 95 24.97 12.49 0.56
N ALA A 96 24.47 11.65 -0.35
CA ALA A 96 25.29 10.83 -1.22
C ALA A 96 26.10 11.70 -2.20
N LEU A 97 25.45 12.64 -2.88
CA LEU A 97 26.09 13.58 -3.79
C LEU A 97 27.20 14.39 -3.10
N SER A 98 26.93 14.89 -1.89
CA SER A 98 27.91 15.63 -1.10
C SER A 98 29.17 14.81 -0.80
N ARG A 99 29.02 13.50 -0.56
CA ARG A 99 30.17 12.60 -0.33
C ARG A 99 30.95 12.34 -1.61
N VAL A 100 30.27 12.13 -2.73
CA VAL A 100 30.90 11.93 -4.04
C VAL A 100 31.72 13.16 -4.41
N ILE A 101 31.14 14.37 -4.30
CA ILE A 101 31.86 15.62 -4.58
C ILE A 101 33.10 15.75 -3.68
N ARG A 102 32.98 15.41 -2.39
CA ARG A 102 34.13 15.47 -1.46
C ARG A 102 35.23 14.47 -1.82
N ALA A 103 34.88 13.30 -2.34
CA ALA A 103 35.84 12.30 -2.79
C ALA A 103 36.56 12.73 -4.07
N LEU A 104 35.84 13.37 -5.00
CA LEU A 104 36.40 13.85 -6.27
C LEU A 104 37.25 15.12 -6.14
N LYS A 105 37.08 15.88 -5.05
CA LYS A 105 37.91 17.07 -4.72
C LYS A 105 39.18 16.74 -3.95
N ARG A 106 39.44 15.46 -3.65
CA ARG A 106 40.73 14.98 -3.16
C ARG A 106 41.57 14.50 -4.34
#